data_AF-A0AB39K3P6-F1
#
_entry.id   AF-A0AB39K3P6-F1
#
_cell.length_a   1.000
_cell.length_b   1.000
_cell.length_c   1.000
_cell.angle_alpha   90.00
_cell.angle_beta   90.00
_cell.angle_gamma   90.00
#
_symmetry.space_group_name_H-M   'P 1'
#
loop_
_entity.id
_entity.type
_entity.pdbx_description
1 polymer ?
#
loop_
_entity_poly.entity_id
_entity_poly.type
_entity_poly.pdbx_seq_one_letter_code
_entity_poly.pdbx_strand_id
1 'polypeptide(L)'
;MALTNNERSPHLLNTMNDAIKSALAVLWTNLPCIVESYDDDAQTVSVNPAIQVPVMREDGSIDLVNLPLIPDVPVCWPKAGGFALTFPINKGDECLVHFSSRCIDLWWQNGGIQPPFENRKHDLSDGFASFAPQSQPKRLKNVATDAVELRNDAGTAKFRINSAGELEFFGTKATFNCPVQMKDGLGVLGSLKNNDVDVGSGHGHTKVQPGSGESGPPKP
;
A
#
# COMPACT_ATOMS: atom_id res chain seq x y z
N MET A 1 41.83 -35.65 -37.32
CA MET A 1 40.93 -34.50 -37.56
C MET A 1 39.69 -34.76 -36.71
N ALA A 2 39.56 -34.10 -35.56
CA ALA A 2 38.40 -34.33 -34.69
C ALA A 2 37.20 -33.62 -35.30
N LEU A 3 36.22 -34.40 -35.77
CA LEU A 3 34.98 -33.89 -36.31
C LEU A 3 34.29 -33.09 -35.20
N THR A 4 34.00 -31.82 -35.48
CA THR A 4 33.41 -30.90 -34.50
C THR A 4 31.93 -31.27 -34.29
N ASN A 5 31.35 -30.86 -33.16
CA ASN A 5 29.94 -31.10 -32.84
C ASN A 5 28.95 -30.60 -33.92
N ASN A 6 29.38 -29.73 -34.84
CA ASN A 6 28.60 -29.27 -35.99
C ASN A 6 28.19 -30.38 -36.96
N GLU A 7 28.94 -31.48 -37.04
CA GLU A 7 28.58 -32.57 -37.96
C GLU A 7 27.50 -33.50 -37.42
N ARG A 8 27.31 -33.56 -36.09
CA ARG A 8 26.35 -34.48 -35.45
C ARG A 8 25.10 -33.80 -34.92
N SER A 9 25.22 -32.57 -34.39
CA SER A 9 24.08 -31.85 -33.81
C SER A 9 24.27 -30.33 -33.88
N PRO A 10 24.27 -29.72 -35.08
CA PRO A 10 24.52 -28.29 -35.25
C PRO A 10 23.47 -27.40 -34.54
N HIS A 11 22.29 -27.94 -34.22
CA HIS A 11 21.19 -27.20 -33.60
C HIS A 11 20.99 -27.48 -32.10
N LEU A 12 21.75 -28.39 -31.50
CA LEU A 12 21.55 -28.79 -30.09
C LEU A 12 21.58 -27.58 -29.14
N LEU A 13 22.50 -26.64 -29.38
CA LEU A 13 22.62 -25.43 -28.58
C LEU A 13 21.42 -24.50 -28.74
N ASN A 14 20.85 -24.41 -29.95
CA ASN A 14 19.63 -23.64 -30.21
C ASN A 14 18.43 -24.27 -29.49
N THR A 15 18.28 -25.60 -29.59
CA THR A 15 17.22 -26.32 -28.88
C THR A 15 17.32 -26.14 -27.36
N MET A 16 18.52 -26.21 -26.80
CA MET A 16 18.73 -25.96 -25.37
C MET A 16 18.36 -24.52 -24.98
N ASN A 17 18.76 -23.53 -25.78
CA ASN A 17 18.41 -22.13 -25.55
C ASN A 17 16.90 -21.90 -25.64
N ASP A 18 16.23 -22.52 -26.61
CA ASP A 18 14.78 -22.38 -26.78
C ASP A 18 14.01 -23.06 -25.64
N ALA A 19 14.49 -24.21 -25.14
CA ALA A 19 13.95 -24.85 -23.95
C ALA A 19 14.08 -23.96 -22.70
N ILE A 20 15.24 -23.31 -22.51
CA ILE A 20 15.44 -22.37 -21.40
C ILE A 20 14.52 -21.15 -21.53
N LYS A 21 14.43 -20.55 -22.72
CA LYS A 21 13.53 -19.41 -22.97
C LYS A 21 12.07 -19.80 -22.74
N SER A 22 11.66 -21.00 -23.15
CA SER A 22 10.32 -21.52 -22.91
C SER A 22 10.02 -21.67 -21.41
N ALA A 23 10.96 -22.20 -20.63
CA ALA A 23 10.82 -22.28 -19.18
C ALA A 23 10.74 -20.89 -18.52
N LEU A 24 11.53 -19.93 -19.00
CA LEU A 24 11.50 -18.54 -18.50
C LEU A 24 10.22 -17.79 -18.89
N ALA A 25 9.59 -18.13 -20.02
CA ALA A 25 8.36 -17.49 -20.48
C ALA A 25 7.16 -17.74 -19.55
N VAL A 26 7.20 -18.81 -18.76
CA VAL A 26 6.16 -19.17 -17.77
C VAL A 26 6.66 -19.04 -16.32
N LEU A 27 7.84 -18.44 -16.11
CA LEU A 27 8.38 -18.17 -14.79
C LEU A 27 7.93 -16.78 -14.32
N TRP A 28 6.78 -16.72 -13.64
CA TRP A 28 6.25 -15.46 -13.12
C TRP A 28 6.97 -15.04 -11.84
N THR A 29 7.45 -13.80 -11.82
CA THR A 29 8.16 -13.24 -10.66
C THR A 29 7.38 -12.10 -10.07
N ASN A 30 7.22 -10.99 -10.81
CA ASN A 30 6.32 -9.92 -10.44
C ASN A 30 5.68 -9.29 -11.68
N LEU A 31 4.45 -8.79 -11.55
CA LEU A 31 3.77 -8.02 -12.59
C LEU A 31 3.09 -6.78 -11.99
N PRO A 32 3.16 -5.60 -12.66
CA PRO A 32 2.29 -4.50 -12.32
C PRO A 32 0.85 -4.89 -12.72
N CYS A 33 -0.09 -4.61 -11.84
CA CYS A 33 -1.50 -4.96 -12.02
C CYS A 33 -2.41 -3.79 -11.61
N ILE A 34 -3.63 -3.82 -12.12
CA ILE A 34 -4.69 -2.86 -11.81
C ILE A 34 -5.79 -3.59 -11.06
N VAL A 35 -6.20 -3.03 -9.91
CA VAL A 35 -7.28 -3.58 -9.08
C VAL A 35 -8.62 -3.51 -9.81
N GLU A 36 -9.29 -4.65 -9.92
CA GLU A 36 -10.67 -4.74 -10.40
C GLU A 36 -11.66 -4.71 -9.23
N SER A 37 -11.36 -5.42 -8.13
CA SER A 37 -12.15 -5.43 -6.91
C SER A 37 -11.31 -5.74 -5.66
N TYR A 38 -11.83 -5.40 -4.49
CA TYR A 38 -11.26 -5.68 -3.17
C TYR A 38 -12.33 -6.36 -2.29
N ASP A 39 -11.95 -7.43 -1.61
CA ASP A 39 -12.74 -8.11 -0.57
C ASP A 39 -12.14 -7.76 0.80
N ASP A 40 -12.91 -7.05 1.63
CA ASP A 40 -12.47 -6.55 2.92
C ASP A 40 -12.45 -7.60 4.03
N ASP A 41 -13.32 -8.62 3.94
CA ASP A 41 -13.37 -9.74 4.87
C ASP A 41 -12.17 -10.68 4.64
N ALA A 42 -11.90 -11.04 3.38
CA ALA A 42 -10.79 -11.91 3.00
C ALA A 42 -9.44 -11.17 2.91
N GLN A 43 -9.46 -9.82 2.82
CA GLN A 43 -8.29 -8.97 2.59
C GLN A 43 -7.55 -9.33 1.29
N THR A 44 -8.30 -9.58 0.22
CA THR A 44 -7.78 -9.96 -1.10
C THR A 44 -8.20 -8.97 -2.19
N VAL A 45 -7.45 -8.93 -3.28
CA VAL A 45 -7.81 -8.20 -4.50
C VAL A 45 -7.92 -9.13 -5.69
N SER A 46 -8.87 -8.83 -6.57
CA SER A 46 -8.85 -9.34 -7.94
C SER A 46 -8.21 -8.31 -8.85
N VAL A 47 -7.24 -8.71 -9.66
CA VAL A 47 -6.38 -7.77 -10.40
C VAL A 47 -6.16 -8.19 -11.86
N ASN A 48 -6.10 -7.20 -12.74
CA ASN A 48 -5.73 -7.39 -14.15
C ASN A 48 -4.25 -7.04 -14.35
N PRO A 49 -3.41 -7.95 -14.89
CA PRO A 49 -2.05 -7.60 -15.28
C PRO A 49 -2.01 -6.43 -16.28
N ALA A 50 -1.14 -5.45 -16.03
CA ALA A 50 -1.07 -4.21 -16.79
C ALA A 50 -0.13 -4.29 -18.02
N ILE A 51 0.43 -5.48 -18.31
CA ILE A 51 1.38 -5.73 -19.40
C ILE A 51 0.89 -6.91 -20.24
N GLN A 52 0.86 -6.73 -21.55
CA GLN A 52 0.52 -7.79 -22.51
C GLN A 52 1.72 -8.69 -22.78
N VAL A 53 1.46 -9.97 -23.04
CA VAL A 53 2.49 -10.96 -23.38
C VAL A 53 2.56 -11.12 -24.90
N PRO A 54 3.75 -11.01 -25.51
CA PRO A 54 3.93 -11.33 -26.93
C PRO A 54 3.91 -12.85 -27.14
N VAL A 55 3.02 -13.33 -28.00
CA VAL A 55 2.88 -14.75 -28.36
C VAL A 55 3.15 -14.89 -29.85
N MET A 56 4.14 -15.71 -30.20
CA MET A 56 4.48 -16.00 -31.60
C MET A 56 3.57 -17.12 -32.13
N ARG A 57 2.93 -16.87 -33.27
CA ARG A 57 2.10 -17.84 -33.98
C ARG A 57 2.95 -18.75 -34.87
N GLU A 58 2.33 -19.83 -35.36
CA GLU A 58 2.95 -20.78 -36.29
C GLU A 58 3.41 -20.15 -37.61
N ASP A 59 2.76 -19.06 -38.03
CA ASP A 59 3.11 -18.28 -39.23
C ASP A 59 4.24 -17.25 -39.01
N GLY A 60 4.77 -17.18 -37.78
CA GLY A 60 5.84 -16.24 -37.39
C GLY A 60 5.35 -14.83 -37.00
N SER A 61 4.04 -14.56 -37.04
CA SER A 61 3.48 -13.30 -36.53
C SER A 61 3.46 -13.26 -35.00
N ILE A 62 3.43 -12.06 -34.41
CA ILE A 62 3.37 -11.85 -32.95
C ILE A 62 2.04 -11.21 -32.59
N ASP A 63 1.30 -11.86 -31.70
CA ASP A 63 0.14 -11.28 -31.03
C ASP A 63 0.51 -10.73 -29.65
N LEU A 64 -0.14 -9.64 -29.24
CA LEU A 64 -0.11 -9.16 -27.87
C LEU A 64 -1.37 -9.64 -27.14
N VAL A 65 -1.18 -10.51 -26.15
CA VAL A 65 -2.28 -11.16 -25.43
C VAL A 65 -2.39 -10.59 -24.03
N ASN A 66 -3.62 -10.26 -23.61
CA ASN A 66 -3.90 -9.92 -22.22
C ASN A 66 -3.86 -11.18 -21.35
N LEU A 67 -3.16 -11.10 -20.23
CA LEU A 67 -3.24 -12.14 -19.20
C LEU A 67 -4.63 -12.15 -18.55
N PRO A 68 -5.09 -13.30 -18.05
CA PRO A 68 -6.38 -13.41 -17.37
C PRO A 68 -6.40 -12.60 -16.07
N LEU A 69 -7.61 -12.29 -15.60
CA LEU A 69 -7.83 -11.77 -14.26
C LEU A 69 -7.25 -12.73 -13.22
N ILE A 70 -6.53 -12.19 -12.25
CA ILE A 70 -5.98 -12.95 -11.12
C ILE A 70 -6.85 -12.68 -9.90
N PRO A 71 -7.70 -13.62 -9.47
CA PRO A 71 -8.54 -13.46 -8.28
C PRO A 71 -7.78 -13.75 -6.98
N ASP A 72 -8.40 -13.38 -5.86
CA ASP A 72 -8.01 -13.81 -4.51
C ASP A 72 -6.54 -13.57 -4.12
N VAL A 73 -5.94 -12.48 -4.63
CA VAL A 73 -4.55 -12.13 -4.33
C VAL A 73 -4.49 -11.45 -2.95
N PRO A 74 -3.81 -12.04 -1.94
CA PRO A 74 -3.72 -11.44 -0.62
C PRO A 74 -2.96 -10.11 -0.60
N VAL A 75 -3.44 -9.15 0.20
CA VAL A 75 -2.80 -7.85 0.36
C VAL A 75 -1.69 -7.90 1.41
N CYS A 76 -0.49 -7.46 1.04
CA CYS A 76 0.64 -7.30 1.95
C CYS A 76 0.59 -5.96 2.70
N TRP A 77 -0.12 -5.91 3.82
CA TRP A 77 -0.06 -4.77 4.74
C TRP A 77 1.32 -4.65 5.42
N PRO A 78 1.86 -3.43 5.61
CA PRO A 78 2.94 -3.21 6.58
C PRO A 78 2.44 -3.57 7.99
N LYS A 79 2.73 -4.79 8.46
CA LYS A 79 2.17 -5.37 9.67
C LYS A 79 3.20 -6.25 10.38
N ALA A 80 3.37 -6.04 11.69
CA ALA A 80 4.17 -6.87 12.59
C ALA A 80 3.83 -6.56 14.05
N GLY A 81 4.10 -7.50 14.96
CA GLY A 81 3.99 -7.25 16.42
C GLY A 81 2.60 -6.84 16.93
N GLY A 82 1.53 -7.18 16.20
CA GLY A 82 0.15 -6.78 16.54
C GLY A 82 -0.29 -5.43 15.99
N PHE A 83 0.54 -4.73 15.21
CA PHE A 83 0.22 -3.45 14.57
C PHE A 83 0.16 -3.59 13.05
N ALA A 84 -0.69 -2.81 12.39
CA ALA A 84 -0.83 -2.76 10.95
C ALA A 84 -1.05 -1.33 10.46
N LEU A 85 -0.51 -1.00 9.28
CA LEU A 85 -0.89 0.18 8.51
C LEU A 85 -1.77 -0.26 7.34
N THR A 86 -3.01 0.23 7.30
CA THR A 86 -4.01 -0.14 6.28
C THR A 86 -4.35 1.04 5.38
N PHE A 87 -4.69 0.76 4.13
CA PHE A 87 -5.07 1.76 3.13
C PHE A 87 -6.43 1.40 2.52
N PRO A 88 -7.28 2.38 2.17
CA PRO A 88 -8.55 2.12 1.50
C PRO A 88 -8.32 1.78 0.02
N ILE A 89 -8.27 0.49 -0.32
CA ILE A 89 -8.07 0.02 -1.70
C ILE A 89 -9.35 0.19 -2.52
N ASN A 90 -9.22 0.71 -3.74
CA ASN A 90 -10.32 0.93 -4.66
C ASN A 90 -10.05 0.29 -6.04
N LYS A 91 -11.14 0.04 -6.78
CA LYS A 91 -11.05 -0.32 -8.21
C LYS A 91 -10.26 0.76 -8.96
N GLY A 92 -9.33 0.32 -9.79
CA GLY A 92 -8.46 1.18 -10.58
C GLY A 92 -7.15 1.55 -9.89
N ASP A 93 -6.94 1.19 -8.62
CA ASP A 93 -5.63 1.35 -7.98
C ASP A 93 -4.58 0.46 -8.66
N GLU A 94 -3.33 0.90 -8.66
CA GLU A 94 -2.20 0.13 -9.19
C GLU A 94 -1.47 -0.58 -8.05
N CYS A 95 -1.08 -1.82 -8.30
CA CYS A 95 -0.31 -2.64 -7.37
C CYS A 95 0.75 -3.45 -8.12
N LEU A 96 1.69 -4.01 -7.35
CA LEU A 96 2.64 -5.00 -7.83
C LEU A 96 2.26 -6.34 -7.22
N VAL A 97 2.02 -7.33 -8.07
CA VAL A 97 1.80 -8.71 -7.64
C VAL A 97 3.12 -9.45 -7.66
N HIS A 98 3.50 -10.02 -6.54
CA HIS A 98 4.67 -10.88 -6.35
C HIS A 98 4.24 -12.34 -6.38
N PHE A 99 4.81 -13.14 -7.27
CA PHE A 99 4.47 -14.55 -7.41
C PHE A 99 5.41 -15.43 -6.58
N SER A 100 4.79 -16.33 -5.83
CA SER A 100 5.46 -17.18 -4.86
C SER A 100 6.26 -18.27 -5.55
N SER A 101 7.38 -18.64 -4.91
CA SER A 101 8.22 -19.73 -5.42
C SER A 101 7.51 -21.10 -5.35
N ARG A 102 6.47 -21.24 -4.52
CA ARG A 102 5.68 -22.46 -4.30
C ARG A 102 4.21 -22.09 -4.09
N CYS A 103 3.34 -23.07 -4.29
CA CYS A 103 1.92 -23.00 -3.96
C CYS A 103 1.69 -22.52 -2.51
N ILE A 104 0.82 -21.52 -2.33
CA ILE A 104 0.53 -20.90 -1.02
C ILE A 104 -0.78 -21.35 -0.39
N ASP A 105 -1.62 -22.09 -1.11
CA ASP A 105 -3.03 -22.37 -0.79
C ASP A 105 -3.24 -22.86 0.66
N LEU A 106 -2.49 -23.88 1.11
CA LEU A 106 -2.65 -24.41 2.46
C LEU A 106 -2.20 -23.43 3.54
N TRP A 107 -1.15 -22.66 3.29
CA TRP A 107 -0.72 -21.60 4.22
C TRP A 107 -1.76 -20.49 4.27
N TRP A 108 -2.32 -20.11 3.12
CA TRP A 108 -3.37 -19.10 3.06
C TRP A 108 -4.61 -19.52 3.86
N GLN A 109 -5.04 -20.77 3.73
CA GLN A 109 -6.21 -21.30 4.43
C GLN A 109 -5.98 -21.57 5.93
N ASN A 110 -4.83 -22.13 6.30
CA ASN A 110 -4.62 -22.73 7.63
C ASN A 110 -3.56 -22.00 8.47
N GLY A 111 -2.78 -21.09 7.88
CA GLY A 111 -1.62 -20.48 8.51
C GLY A 111 -0.53 -21.50 8.91
N GLY A 112 0.46 -21.05 9.67
CA GLY A 112 1.53 -21.92 10.19
C GLY A 112 2.45 -22.50 9.12
N ILE A 113 3.11 -23.62 9.42
CA ILE A 113 3.99 -24.34 8.49
C ILE A 113 3.15 -25.37 7.73
N GLN A 114 3.11 -25.28 6.40
CA GLN A 114 2.26 -26.13 5.55
C GLN A 114 3.06 -26.77 4.41
N PRO A 115 2.71 -28.00 3.97
CA PRO A 115 3.22 -28.56 2.74
C PRO A 115 2.59 -27.85 1.52
N PRO A 116 3.23 -27.84 0.34
CA PRO A 116 2.57 -27.35 -0.88
C PRO A 116 1.44 -28.29 -1.27
N PHE A 117 0.25 -27.74 -1.57
CA PHE A 117 -0.88 -28.54 -2.08
C PHE A 117 -0.58 -29.10 -3.46
N GLU A 118 -0.02 -28.26 -4.33
CA GLU A 118 0.40 -28.59 -5.68
C GLU A 118 1.87 -28.22 -5.90
N ASN A 119 2.52 -28.88 -6.87
CA ASN A 119 3.91 -28.57 -7.25
C ASN A 119 3.99 -27.36 -8.21
N ARG A 120 3.10 -26.38 -8.05
CA ARG A 120 3.18 -25.09 -8.77
C ARG A 120 4.37 -24.28 -8.25
N LYS A 121 5.02 -23.56 -9.17
CA LYS A 121 6.18 -22.70 -8.89
C LYS A 121 6.07 -21.48 -9.76
N HIS A 122 6.16 -20.29 -9.18
CA HIS A 122 6.15 -19.04 -9.95
C HIS A 122 4.92 -18.94 -10.85
N ASP A 123 3.76 -19.34 -10.32
CA ASP A 123 2.49 -19.41 -11.06
C ASP A 123 1.64 -18.15 -10.79
N LEU A 124 0.80 -17.77 -11.75
CA LEU A 124 -0.08 -16.60 -11.62
C LEU A 124 -1.10 -16.74 -10.48
N SER A 125 -1.44 -17.97 -10.09
CA SER A 125 -2.36 -18.24 -8.98
C SER A 125 -1.77 -17.99 -7.59
N ASP A 126 -0.45 -17.92 -7.45
CA ASP A 126 0.23 -17.86 -6.14
C ASP A 126 0.81 -16.45 -5.87
N GLY A 127 -0.03 -15.42 -5.98
CA GLY A 127 0.36 -14.02 -5.91
C GLY A 127 0.21 -13.36 -4.54
N PHE A 128 0.93 -12.26 -4.31
CA PHE A 128 0.77 -11.33 -3.19
C PHE A 128 0.79 -9.89 -3.69
N ALA A 129 -0.17 -9.05 -3.29
CA ALA A 129 -0.28 -7.68 -3.77
C ALA A 129 0.39 -6.67 -2.82
N SER A 130 1.26 -5.80 -3.35
CA SER A 130 1.78 -4.63 -2.66
C SER A 130 1.42 -3.33 -3.39
N PHE A 131 0.99 -2.32 -2.63
CA PHE A 131 0.51 -1.03 -3.14
C PHE A 131 1.61 0.04 -2.99
N ALA A 132 2.68 -0.11 -3.75
CA ALA A 132 3.84 0.79 -3.67
C ALA A 132 4.22 1.39 -5.03
N PRO A 133 4.54 0.59 -6.07
CA PRO A 133 4.89 1.17 -7.36
C PRO A 133 3.64 1.67 -8.08
N GLN A 134 3.77 2.85 -8.68
CA GLN A 134 2.76 3.48 -9.52
C GLN A 134 3.36 3.85 -10.87
N SER A 135 2.52 3.83 -11.90
CA SER A 135 2.84 4.33 -13.23
C SER A 135 3.11 5.83 -13.17
N GLN A 136 3.89 6.35 -14.14
CA GLN A 136 4.19 7.79 -14.21
C GLN A 136 2.93 8.69 -14.26
N PRO A 137 1.84 8.31 -14.94
CA PRO A 137 0.57 9.05 -14.87
C PRO A 137 -0.04 9.12 -13.47
N LYS A 138 0.07 8.04 -12.66
CA LYS A 138 -0.52 7.96 -11.32
C LYS A 138 0.43 8.29 -10.17
N ARG A 139 1.71 8.57 -10.45
CA ARG A 139 2.72 8.88 -9.44
C ARG A 139 2.22 9.90 -8.39
N LEU A 140 2.60 9.67 -7.14
CA LEU A 140 2.39 10.64 -6.07
C LEU A 140 3.09 11.97 -6.41
N LYS A 141 2.31 13.06 -6.45
CA LYS A 141 2.80 14.41 -6.77
C LYS A 141 3.19 15.16 -5.50
N ASN A 142 4.11 16.12 -5.60
CA ASN A 142 4.51 16.98 -4.48
C ASN A 142 4.95 16.19 -3.24
N VAL A 143 5.77 15.16 -3.43
CA VAL A 143 6.35 14.38 -2.31
C VAL A 143 7.26 15.30 -1.50
N ALA A 144 7.07 15.36 -0.19
CA ALA A 144 7.93 16.13 0.69
C ALA A 144 9.37 15.59 0.66
N THR A 145 10.35 16.50 0.64
CA THR A 145 11.78 16.15 0.65
C THR A 145 12.46 16.46 1.99
N ASP A 146 11.73 17.08 2.92
CA ASP A 146 12.22 17.57 4.22
C ASP A 146 11.47 16.97 5.42
N ALA A 147 10.48 16.11 5.18
CA ALA A 147 9.61 15.54 6.19
C ALA A 147 9.03 14.19 5.75
N VAL A 148 8.64 13.38 6.73
CA VAL A 148 7.80 12.18 6.51
C VAL A 148 6.34 12.62 6.50
N GLU A 149 5.56 12.11 5.54
CA GLU A 149 4.12 12.36 5.44
C GLU A 149 3.33 11.04 5.35
N LEU A 150 2.31 10.88 6.21
CA LEU A 150 1.19 9.95 5.97
C LEU A 150 0.02 10.78 5.47
N ARG A 151 -0.38 10.61 4.22
CA ARG A 151 -1.24 11.57 3.51
C ARG A 151 -2.14 10.96 2.46
N ASN A 152 -3.17 11.70 2.04
CA ASN A 152 -3.83 11.46 0.76
C ASN A 152 -2.98 11.96 -0.42
N ASP A 153 -3.32 11.51 -1.62
CA ASP A 153 -2.59 11.87 -2.85
C ASP A 153 -2.55 13.38 -3.09
N ALA A 154 -3.66 14.06 -2.80
CA ALA A 154 -3.81 15.50 -2.91
C ALA A 154 -2.94 16.30 -1.92
N GLY A 155 -2.45 15.67 -0.84
CA GLY A 155 -1.66 16.30 0.21
C GLY A 155 -2.44 17.27 1.13
N THR A 156 -3.78 17.26 1.06
CA THR A 156 -4.66 18.15 1.84
C THR A 156 -5.01 17.59 3.21
N ALA A 157 -4.92 16.27 3.39
CA ALA A 157 -5.09 15.59 4.67
C ALA A 157 -3.81 14.79 4.94
N LYS A 158 -3.07 15.14 6.01
CA LYS A 158 -1.80 14.51 6.31
C LYS A 158 -1.33 14.68 7.75
N PHE A 159 -0.59 13.68 8.22
CA PHE A 159 0.30 13.76 9.38
C PHE A 159 1.73 13.97 8.86
N ARG A 160 2.42 14.98 9.36
CA ARG A 160 3.78 15.35 8.92
C ARG A 160 4.73 15.43 10.12
N ILE A 161 5.94 14.91 9.96
CA ILE A 161 7.02 15.05 10.93
C ILE A 161 8.33 15.42 10.21
N ASN A 162 8.97 16.51 10.63
CA ASN A 162 10.23 16.98 10.04
C ASN A 162 11.45 16.61 10.91
N SER A 163 12.65 16.91 10.41
CA SER A 163 13.91 16.61 11.10
C SER A 163 14.14 17.42 12.38
N ALA A 164 13.42 18.54 12.58
CA ALA A 164 13.42 19.30 13.82
C ALA A 164 12.52 18.67 14.90
N GLY A 165 11.77 17.62 14.57
CA GLY A 165 10.83 16.97 15.48
C GLY A 165 9.51 17.71 15.62
N GLU A 166 9.16 18.59 14.69
CA GLU A 166 7.86 19.26 14.66
C GLU A 166 6.81 18.32 14.04
N LEU A 167 5.68 18.14 14.73
CA LEU A 167 4.56 17.33 14.27
C LEU A 167 3.41 18.23 13.84
N GLU A 168 2.93 18.03 12.62
CA GLU A 168 1.86 18.83 12.04
C GLU A 168 0.70 17.94 11.58
N PHE A 169 -0.52 18.39 11.85
CA PHE A 169 -1.76 17.70 11.50
C PHE A 169 -2.53 18.61 10.54
N PHE A 170 -2.65 18.18 9.29
CA PHE A 170 -3.38 18.89 8.25
C PHE A 170 -4.69 18.16 7.95
N GLY A 171 -5.79 18.90 7.91
CA GLY A 171 -7.11 18.38 7.62
C GLY A 171 -8.19 19.36 8.04
N THR A 172 -9.46 18.94 7.96
CA THR A 172 -10.61 19.78 8.32
C THR A 172 -11.04 19.62 9.77
N LYS A 173 -10.76 18.47 10.39
CA LYS A 173 -11.11 18.16 11.79
C LYS A 173 -10.19 17.07 12.34
N ALA A 174 -9.74 17.22 13.58
CA ALA A 174 -9.14 16.15 14.38
C ALA A 174 -10.12 15.75 15.50
N THR A 175 -10.35 14.45 15.68
CA THR A 175 -11.24 13.92 16.73
C THR A 175 -10.45 12.94 17.59
N PHE A 176 -10.55 13.08 18.91
CA PHE A 176 -9.90 12.21 19.88
C PHE A 176 -10.98 11.45 20.66
N ASN A 177 -11.06 10.13 20.45
CA ASN A 177 -12.04 9.26 21.10
C ASN A 177 -11.52 8.69 22.44
N CYS A 178 -10.56 9.37 23.04
CA CYS A 178 -9.91 9.01 24.29
C CYS A 178 -9.51 10.28 25.04
N PRO A 179 -9.22 10.19 26.36
CA PRO A 179 -8.68 11.31 27.11
C PRO A 179 -7.40 11.86 26.47
N VAL A 180 -7.28 13.19 26.44
CA VAL A 180 -6.10 13.89 25.90
C VAL A 180 -5.34 14.52 27.06
N GLN A 181 -4.03 14.27 27.13
CA GLN A 181 -3.13 14.88 28.11
C GLN A 181 -2.06 15.70 27.41
N MET A 182 -1.93 16.97 27.81
CA MET A 182 -0.80 17.83 27.46
C MET A 182 0.04 18.04 28.72
N LYS A 183 1.35 17.75 28.69
CA LYS A 183 2.23 17.86 29.88
C LYS A 183 2.65 19.30 30.19
N ASP A 184 2.79 20.12 29.15
CA ASP A 184 3.13 21.53 29.26
C ASP A 184 1.86 22.39 29.11
N GLY A 185 1.83 23.28 28.11
CA GLY A 185 0.68 24.14 27.82
C GLY A 185 -0.06 23.75 26.54
N LEU A 186 -1.28 24.28 26.40
CA LEU A 186 -2.06 24.25 25.16
C LEU A 186 -2.40 25.69 24.76
N GLY A 187 -1.86 26.15 23.63
CA GLY A 187 -2.30 27.38 22.98
C GLY A 187 -3.46 27.11 22.04
N VAL A 188 -4.55 27.86 22.16
CA VAL A 188 -5.71 27.78 21.26
C VAL A 188 -5.89 29.11 20.55
N LEU A 189 -5.82 29.09 19.22
CA LEU A 189 -6.22 30.22 18.38
C LEU A 189 -7.69 30.03 17.99
N GLY A 190 -8.51 31.06 18.20
CA GLY A 190 -9.95 30.99 17.99
C GLY A 190 -10.71 30.59 19.26
N SER A 191 -11.82 29.89 19.11
CA SER A 191 -12.71 29.54 20.23
C SER A 191 -12.31 28.23 20.91
N LEU A 192 -12.37 28.21 22.23
CA LEU A 192 -12.31 27.00 23.05
C LEU A 192 -13.66 26.84 23.75
N LYS A 193 -14.26 25.64 23.66
CA LYS A 193 -15.50 25.32 24.37
C LYS A 193 -15.30 24.13 25.29
N ASN A 194 -15.93 24.19 26.47
CA ASN A 194 -16.05 23.07 27.39
C ASN A 194 -17.54 22.80 27.64
N ASN A 195 -18.01 21.59 27.31
CA ASN A 195 -19.45 21.24 27.33
C ASN A 195 -20.32 22.29 26.59
N ASP A 196 -19.91 22.65 25.37
CA ASP A 196 -20.53 23.67 24.50
C ASP A 196 -20.51 25.12 25.02
N VAL A 197 -19.96 25.36 26.22
CA VAL A 197 -19.78 26.71 26.78
C VAL A 197 -18.44 27.28 26.32
N ASP A 198 -18.47 28.46 25.71
CA ASP A 198 -17.25 29.21 25.38
C ASP A 198 -16.49 29.55 26.66
N VAL A 199 -15.18 29.27 26.67
CA VAL A 199 -14.27 29.62 27.78
C VAL A 199 -13.29 30.73 27.40
N GLY A 200 -13.54 31.39 26.26
CA GLY A 200 -12.77 32.53 25.78
C GLY A 200 -13.21 33.86 26.41
N SER A 201 -12.92 34.97 25.73
CA SER A 201 -13.19 36.33 26.23
C SER A 201 -14.68 36.67 26.37
N GLY A 202 -15.57 35.90 25.74
CA GLY A 202 -17.02 36.06 25.86
C GLY A 202 -17.63 35.38 27.10
N HIS A 203 -16.85 34.56 27.81
CA HIS A 203 -17.29 33.88 29.01
C HIS A 203 -17.47 34.86 30.18
N GLY A 204 -18.59 34.73 30.91
CA GLY A 204 -18.91 35.62 32.03
C GLY A 204 -19.56 34.90 33.20
N HIS A 205 -19.44 35.50 34.38
CA HIS A 205 -20.08 35.03 35.61
C HIS A 205 -21.21 35.98 36.00
N THR A 206 -22.38 35.44 36.38
CA THR A 206 -23.53 36.25 36.82
C THR A 206 -23.61 36.33 38.35
N LYS A 207 -24.41 37.27 38.87
CA LYS A 207 -24.62 37.48 40.33
C LYS A 207 -23.34 37.86 41.09
N VAL A 208 -22.42 38.54 40.41
CA VAL A 208 -21.25 39.15 41.03
C VAL A 208 -21.58 40.56 41.48
N GLN A 209 -21.06 40.98 42.64
CA GLN A 209 -21.05 42.39 43.03
C GLN A 209 -19.83 43.05 42.39
N PRO A 210 -20.00 44.05 41.50
CA PRO A 210 -18.86 44.72 40.87
C PRO A 210 -18.02 45.44 41.92
N GLY A 211 -16.70 45.27 41.86
CA GLY A 211 -15.72 46.01 42.65
C GLY A 211 -14.72 46.71 41.73
N SER A 212 -13.93 47.63 42.28
CA SER A 212 -12.86 48.33 41.55
C SER A 212 -11.53 47.58 41.51
N GLY A 213 -11.46 46.39 42.12
CA GLY A 213 -10.24 45.59 42.17
C GLY A 213 -10.12 44.66 40.97
N GLU A 214 -8.91 44.48 40.48
CA GLU A 214 -8.59 43.38 39.57
C GLU A 214 -8.47 42.08 40.37
N SER A 215 -9.04 40.99 39.85
CA SER A 215 -8.83 39.68 40.46
C SER A 215 -7.34 39.34 40.37
N GLY A 216 -6.78 38.83 41.46
CA GLY A 216 -5.46 38.20 41.40
C GLY A 216 -5.44 36.99 40.46
N PRO A 217 -4.24 36.43 40.17
CA PRO A 217 -4.14 35.23 39.35
C PRO A 217 -5.01 34.09 39.93
N PRO A 218 -5.58 33.23 39.07
CA PRO A 218 -6.26 32.02 39.53
C PRO A 218 -5.37 31.26 40.53
N LYS A 219 -5.92 30.90 41.69
CA LYS A 219 -5.19 30.06 42.65
C LYS A 219 -5.12 28.63 42.10
N PRO A 220 -3.95 27.98 42.12
CA PRO A 220 -3.79 26.60 41.69
C PRO A 220 -4.63 25.64 42.54
#